data_AF-A0A969DZ58-F1
#
_entry.id   AF-A0A969DZ58-F1
#
_cell.length_a   1.000
_cell.length_b   1.000
_cell.length_c   1.000
_cell.angle_alpha   90.00
_cell.angle_beta   90.00
_cell.angle_gamma   90.00
#
_symmetry.space_group_name_H-M   'P 1'
#
loop_
_entity.id
_entity.type
_entity.pdbx_description
1 polymer ?
#
loop_
_entity_poly.entity_id
_entity_poly.type
_entity_poly.pdbx_seq_one_letter_code
_entity_poly.pdbx_strand_id
1 'polypeptide(L)'
;MNTKLACAVTLVALQDPIPANSVPIPIPVRRFAAVFVSLHNADTVPQLIHLKRVEVISVDSHASQFRQEEFKSIRLEGGESRTLDIFLSEDSPYNTTRSLIKAIVIYSVAGKIHVTGSMAVPIRINAG
;
A
#
# COMPACT_ATOMS: atom_id res chain seq x y z
N MET A 1 20.41 -8.63 -16.41
CA MET A 1 20.44 -8.15 -15.02
C MET A 1 19.22 -8.68 -14.27
N ASN A 2 19.47 -9.47 -13.23
CA ASN A 2 18.46 -10.00 -12.32
C ASN A 2 18.42 -9.06 -11.11
N THR A 3 17.39 -8.24 -10.98
CA THR A 3 17.24 -7.30 -9.85
C THR A 3 16.75 -8.07 -8.64
N LYS A 4 17.51 -8.12 -7.55
CA LYS A 4 17.11 -8.78 -6.31
C LYS A 4 16.32 -7.85 -5.38
N LEU A 5 15.28 -7.22 -5.91
CA LEU A 5 14.36 -6.43 -5.10
C LEU A 5 13.21 -7.33 -4.62
N ALA A 6 13.06 -7.47 -3.30
CA ALA A 6 11.86 -8.04 -2.72
C ALA A 6 10.86 -6.92 -2.39
N CYS A 7 9.60 -7.11 -2.77
CA CYS A 7 8.49 -6.21 -2.48
C CYS A 7 7.37 -7.00 -1.81
N ALA A 8 6.99 -6.59 -0.60
CA ALA A 8 5.87 -7.15 0.14
C ALA A 8 4.83 -6.05 0.39
N VAL A 9 3.56 -6.38 0.21
CA VAL A 9 2.45 -5.43 0.34
C VAL A 9 1.48 -5.95 1.39
N THR A 10 1.25 -5.14 2.42
CA THR A 10 0.27 -5.41 3.48
C THR A 10 -0.85 -4.39 3.40
N LEU A 11 -2.09 -4.85 3.54
CA LEU A 11 -3.28 -4.00 3.55
C LEU A 11 -4.00 -4.15 4.88
N VAL A 12 -4.37 -3.03 5.47
CA VAL A 12 -5.27 -2.95 6.62
C VAL A 12 -6.48 -2.13 6.20
N ALA A 13 -7.68 -2.66 6.44
CA ALA A 13 -8.94 -2.03 6.09
C ALA A 13 -9.88 -1.99 7.29
N LEU A 14 -10.43 -0.81 7.58
CA LEU A 14 -11.34 -0.54 8.68
C LEU A 14 -12.56 0.23 8.16
N GLN A 15 -13.75 -0.12 8.67
CA GLN A 15 -15.01 0.54 8.33
C GLN A 15 -15.18 1.84 9.08
N ASP A 16 -14.73 1.89 10.34
CA ASP A 16 -14.63 3.12 11.12
C ASP A 16 -13.28 3.78 10.90
N PRO A 17 -13.19 5.12 10.97
CA PRO A 17 -11.92 5.82 10.92
C PRO A 17 -10.90 5.17 11.85
N ILE A 18 -9.69 4.90 11.34
CA ILE A 18 -8.54 4.60 12.22
C ILE A 18 -8.46 5.73 13.26
N PRO A 19 -8.66 5.46 14.56
CA PRO A 19 -8.60 6.49 15.58
C PRO A 19 -7.22 7.15 15.52
N ALA A 20 -7.16 8.47 15.67
CA ALA A 20 -5.91 9.25 15.63
C ALA A 20 -4.87 8.82 16.70
N ASN A 21 -5.24 7.88 17.58
CA ASN A 21 -4.51 7.52 18.79
C ASN A 21 -3.57 6.31 18.61
N SER A 22 -3.61 5.61 17.46
CA SER A 22 -2.58 4.63 17.10
C SER A 22 -1.42 5.34 16.39
N VAL A 23 -0.42 5.75 17.17
CA VAL A 23 0.80 6.52 16.81
C VAL A 23 0.52 8.01 16.54
N PRO A 24 1.25 8.95 17.20
CA PRO A 24 0.93 10.38 17.12
C PRO A 24 1.31 10.93 15.74
N ILE A 25 0.30 11.28 14.94
CA ILE A 25 0.47 12.11 13.74
C ILE A 25 -0.51 13.29 13.88
N PRO A 26 -0.05 14.55 13.77
CA PRO A 26 -0.95 15.70 13.80
C PRO A 26 -1.77 15.75 12.50
N ILE A 27 -3.07 16.07 12.62
CA ILE A 27 -4.15 16.29 11.61
C ILE A 27 -5.24 15.17 11.60
N PRO A 28 -6.54 15.51 11.71
CA PRO A 28 -7.65 14.54 11.84
C PRO A 28 -8.10 14.03 10.48
N VAL A 29 -7.31 13.15 9.84
CA VAL A 29 -7.72 12.52 8.57
C VAL A 29 -8.31 11.15 8.90
N ARG A 30 -9.63 11.00 8.75
CA ARG A 30 -10.31 9.70 8.83
C ARG A 30 -9.82 8.84 7.66
N ARG A 31 -9.43 7.59 7.92
CA ARG A 31 -8.82 6.72 6.90
C ARG A 31 -9.51 5.37 6.93
N PHE A 32 -10.01 4.90 5.77
CA PHE A 32 -10.64 3.57 5.68
C PHE A 32 -9.60 2.45 5.47
N ALA A 33 -8.44 2.78 4.88
CA ALA A 33 -7.42 1.78 4.61
C ALA A 33 -6.00 2.36 4.66
N ALA A 34 -5.06 1.51 5.06
CA ALA A 34 -3.63 1.75 5.02
C ALA A 34 -2.94 0.60 4.27
N VAL A 35 -2.12 0.96 3.29
CA VAL A 35 -1.27 0.05 2.52
C VAL A 35 0.17 0.28 2.94
N PHE A 36 0.83 -0.79 3.36
CA PHE A 36 2.25 -0.80 3.71
C PHE A 36 3.03 -1.52 2.62
N VAL A 37 3.97 -0.82 2.00
CA VAL A 37 4.83 -1.39 0.94
C VAL A 37 6.24 -1.52 1.49
N SER A 38 6.65 -2.74 1.80
CA SER A 38 8.01 -3.06 2.27
C SER A 38 8.87 -3.45 1.08
N LEU A 39 9.94 -2.69 0.88
CA LEU A 39 10.93 -2.87 -0.18
C LEU A 39 12.25 -3.27 0.45
N HIS A 40 12.88 -4.32 -0.06
CA HIS A 40 14.20 -4.78 0.39
C HIS A 40 15.12 -5.00 -0.80
N ASN A 41 16.25 -4.30 -0.83
CA ASN A 41 17.29 -4.45 -1.84
C ASN A 41 18.31 -5.50 -1.38
N ALA A 42 18.18 -6.74 -1.87
CA ALA A 42 19.11 -7.81 -1.53
C ALA A 42 20.39 -7.83 -2.41
N ASP A 43 20.56 -6.85 -3.30
CA ASP A 43 21.82 -6.65 -4.02
C ASP A 43 22.80 -5.79 -3.18
N THR A 44 24.06 -5.77 -3.61
CA THR A 44 25.11 -4.92 -3.01
C THR A 44 25.17 -3.52 -3.63
N VAL A 45 24.42 -3.29 -4.72
CA VAL A 45 24.42 -2.03 -5.45
C VAL A 45 23.12 -1.25 -5.22
N PRO A 46 23.16 0.09 -5.28
CA PRO A 46 21.97 0.90 -5.09
C PRO A 46 20.93 0.66 -6.20
N GLN A 47 19.66 0.64 -5.82
CA GLN A 47 18.54 0.51 -6.75
C GLN A 47 17.62 1.72 -6.65
N LEU A 48 17.23 2.25 -7.81
CA LEU A 48 16.21 3.29 -7.92
C LEU A 48 14.87 2.66 -8.27
N ILE A 49 13.90 2.87 -7.39
CA ILE A 49 12.56 2.30 -7.46
C ILE A 49 11.58 3.43 -7.68
N HIS A 50 10.80 3.34 -8.74
CA HIS A 50 9.73 4.29 -9.01
C HIS A 50 8.41 3.61 -8.70
N LEU A 51 7.83 3.94 -7.56
CA LEU A 51 6.47 3.53 -7.25
C LEU A 51 5.52 4.35 -8.14
N LYS A 52 4.69 3.68 -8.94
CA LYS A 52 3.84 4.33 -9.95
C LYS A 52 2.42 4.50 -9.48
N ARG A 53 1.87 3.47 -8.81
CA ARG A 53 0.48 3.47 -8.38
C ARG A 53 0.26 2.49 -7.24
N VAL A 54 -0.63 2.87 -6.33
CA VAL A 54 -1.22 1.95 -5.36
C VAL A 54 -2.73 2.00 -5.50
N GLU A 55 -3.31 0.84 -5.73
CA GLU A 55 -4.75 0.64 -5.90
C GLU A 55 -5.23 -0.27 -4.78
N VAL A 56 -6.39 0.02 -4.21
CA VAL A 56 -7.15 -0.96 -3.45
C VAL A 56 -8.36 -1.31 -4.27
N ILE A 57 -8.64 -2.60 -4.39
CA ILE A 57 -9.77 -3.10 -5.17
C ILE A 57 -10.60 -4.05 -4.34
N SER A 58 -11.92 -4.02 -4.56
CA SER A 58 -12.81 -5.09 -4.11
C SER A 58 -12.54 -6.35 -4.92
N VAL A 59 -12.43 -7.48 -4.23
CA VAL A 59 -12.34 -8.81 -4.83
C VAL A 59 -13.68 -9.20 -5.46
N ASP A 60 -14.79 -8.78 -4.86
CA ASP A 60 -16.12 -9.23 -5.24
C ASP A 60 -16.74 -8.38 -6.36
N SER A 61 -16.68 -7.05 -6.22
CA SER A 61 -17.31 -6.12 -7.17
C SER A 61 -16.36 -5.54 -8.21
N HIS A 62 -15.06 -5.82 -8.08
CA HIS A 62 -14.00 -5.16 -8.86
C HIS A 62 -14.00 -3.62 -8.77
N ALA A 63 -14.80 -3.02 -7.89
CA ALA A 63 -14.72 -1.60 -7.60
C ALA A 63 -13.28 -1.27 -7.15
N SER A 64 -12.74 -0.15 -7.62
CA SER A 64 -11.37 0.24 -7.35
C SER A 64 -11.30 1.65 -6.82
N GLN A 65 -10.46 1.86 -5.80
CA GLN A 65 -10.01 3.17 -5.39
C GLN A 65 -8.50 3.21 -5.54
N PHE A 66 -8.00 4.17 -6.31
CA PHE A 66 -6.58 4.30 -6.54
C PHE A 66 -6.07 5.61 -5.96
N ARG A 67 -4.85 5.58 -5.44
CA ARG A 67 -4.06 6.78 -5.19
C ARG A 67 -2.88 6.74 -6.14
N GLN A 68 -2.72 7.79 -6.93
CA GLN A 68 -1.62 7.92 -7.89
C GLN A 68 -0.65 9.06 -7.52
N GLU A 69 -1.09 10.05 -6.76
CA GLU A 69 -0.55 11.42 -6.90
C GLU A 69 0.78 11.76 -6.21
N GLU A 70 1.44 10.90 -5.42
CA GLU A 70 2.62 11.36 -4.64
C GLU A 70 3.81 10.39 -4.55
N PHE A 71 3.90 9.40 -5.43
CA PHE A 71 4.97 8.41 -5.28
C PHE A 71 6.31 8.89 -5.83
N LYS A 72 7.12 9.43 -4.90
CA LYS A 72 8.52 9.78 -5.10
C LYS A 72 9.35 8.55 -5.51
N SER A 73 10.38 8.80 -6.31
CA SER A 73 11.44 7.81 -6.55
C SER A 73 12.16 7.49 -5.23
N ILE A 74 12.36 6.22 -4.96
CA ILE A 74 13.03 5.72 -3.75
C ILE A 74 14.35 5.11 -4.18
N ARG A 75 15.43 5.69 -3.69
CA ARG A 75 16.74 5.05 -3.76
C ARG A 75 16.93 4.18 -2.54
N LEU A 76 17.24 2.91 -2.74
CA LEU A 76 17.68 1.98 -1.70
C LEU A 76 19.13 1.60 -1.95
N GLU A 77 19.96 1.75 -0.93
CA GLU A 77 21.33 1.26 -0.93
C GLU A 77 21.34 -0.29 -0.82
N GLY A 78 22.50 -0.90 -1.05
CA GLY A 78 22.62 -2.37 -0.98
C GLY A 78 22.36 -2.91 0.43
N GLY A 79 21.49 -3.91 0.56
CA GLY A 79 21.05 -4.48 1.84
C GLY A 79 20.00 -3.64 2.58
N GLU A 80 19.62 -2.46 2.08
CA GLU A 80 18.65 -1.58 2.73
C GLU A 80 17.22 -2.13 2.63
N SER A 81 16.42 -1.85 3.67
CA SER A 81 14.98 -2.07 3.67
C SER A 81 14.25 -0.78 3.99
N ARG A 82 13.13 -0.51 3.32
CA ARG A 82 12.26 0.63 3.60
C ARG A 82 10.81 0.23 3.51
N THR A 83 9.99 0.76 4.41
CA THR A 83 8.53 0.63 4.35
C THR A 83 7.93 1.99 3.99
N LEU A 84 6.94 1.96 3.10
CA LEU A 84 6.14 3.13 2.72
C LEU A 84 4.73 2.96 3.26
N ASP A 85 4.26 3.98 3.96
CA ASP A 85 2.93 3.98 4.57
C ASP A 85 2.01 4.84 3.71
N ILE A 86 1.02 4.20 3.09
CA ILE A 86 0.13 4.82 2.10
C ILE A 86 -1.29 4.75 2.62
N PHE A 87 -1.83 5.90 2.99
CA PHE A 87 -3.18 6.00 3.53
C PHE A 87 -4.16 6.37 2.42
N LEU A 88 -5.34 5.73 2.42
CA LEU A 88 -6.41 6.03 1.47
C LEU A 88 -7.53 6.83 2.15
N SER A 89 -8.19 7.69 1.35
CA SER A 89 -9.12 8.75 1.78
C SER A 89 -10.38 8.23 2.49
N GLU A 90 -11.05 9.09 3.24
CA GLU A 90 -12.11 8.77 4.20
C GLU A 90 -13.30 7.96 3.62
N ASP A 91 -13.68 8.24 2.37
CA ASP A 91 -14.85 7.61 1.74
C ASP A 91 -14.48 6.26 1.11
N SER A 92 -14.95 5.19 1.73
CA SER A 92 -14.88 3.86 1.15
C SER A 92 -15.97 3.70 0.08
N PRO A 93 -15.62 3.41 -1.20
CA PRO A 93 -16.62 3.06 -2.20
C PRO A 93 -17.16 1.63 -2.02
N TYR A 94 -16.69 0.90 -1.00
CA TYR A 94 -17.02 -0.50 -0.76
C TYR A 94 -18.24 -0.61 0.13
N ASN A 95 -19.32 -1.13 -0.44
CA ASN A 95 -20.65 -1.01 0.14
C ASN A 95 -20.98 -2.05 1.23
N THR A 96 -20.02 -2.88 1.70
CA THR A 96 -20.32 -3.88 2.75
C THR A 96 -19.13 -4.22 3.66
N THR A 97 -19.43 -4.51 4.92
CA THR A 97 -18.54 -5.14 5.93
C THR A 97 -18.07 -6.55 5.57
N ARG A 98 -18.63 -7.12 4.50
CA ARG A 98 -18.29 -8.44 3.99
C ARG A 98 -17.39 -8.38 2.76
N SER A 99 -17.17 -7.20 2.18
CA SER A 99 -16.32 -7.05 1.02
C SER A 99 -14.88 -7.40 1.37
N LEU A 100 -14.31 -8.32 0.59
CA LEU A 100 -12.87 -8.54 0.61
C LEU A 100 -12.22 -7.51 -0.29
N ILE A 101 -11.16 -6.87 0.20
CA ILE A 101 -10.36 -5.92 -0.58
C ILE A 101 -8.90 -6.34 -0.59
N LYS A 102 -8.18 -6.02 -1.66
CA LYS A 102 -6.73 -6.24 -1.78
C LYS A 102 -6.05 -5.01 -2.33
N ALA A 103 -4.80 -4.79 -1.90
CA ALA A 103 -3.97 -3.75 -2.44
C ALA A 103 -3.16 -4.29 -3.62
N ILE A 104 -2.98 -3.46 -4.64
CA ILE A 104 -2.15 -3.70 -5.81
C ILE A 104 -1.17 -2.54 -5.90
N VAL A 105 0.10 -2.88 -6.04
CA VAL A 105 1.21 -1.94 -6.11
C VAL A 105 1.92 -2.13 -7.43
N ILE A 106 1.97 -1.07 -8.21
CA ILE A 106 2.68 -1.02 -9.49
C ILE A 106 3.92 -0.17 -9.29
N TYR A 107 5.09 -0.73 -9.57
CA TYR A 107 6.37 -0.05 -9.44
C TYR A 107 7.30 -0.41 -10.59
N SER A 108 8.40 0.35 -10.76
CA SER A 108 9.44 0.00 -11.73
C SER A 108 10.84 0.12 -11.17
N VAL A 109 11.71 -0.78 -11.59
CA VAL A 109 13.14 -0.83 -11.25
C VAL A 109 13.91 -1.06 -12.53
N ALA A 110 14.95 -0.26 -12.78
CA ALA A 110 15.77 -0.35 -13.99
C ALA A 110 14.93 -0.40 -15.30
N GLY A 111 13.86 0.39 -15.37
CA GLY A 111 12.95 0.47 -16.52
C GLY A 111 11.93 -0.67 -16.65
N LYS A 112 12.01 -1.73 -15.84
CA LYS A 112 11.03 -2.83 -15.86
C LYS A 112 9.88 -2.55 -14.91
N ILE A 113 8.65 -2.86 -15.34
CA ILE A 113 7.43 -2.69 -14.54
C ILE A 113 7.14 -3.99 -13.78
N HIS A 114 6.78 -3.84 -12.52
CA HIS A 114 6.43 -4.92 -11.60
C HIS A 114 5.06 -4.63 -10.98
N VAL A 115 4.32 -5.70 -10.71
CA VAL A 115 3.03 -5.65 -10.04
C VAL A 115 3.05 -6.67 -8.91
N THR A 116 2.80 -6.19 -7.68
CA THR A 116 2.68 -7.02 -6.48
C THR A 116 1.39 -6.65 -5.77
N GLY A 117 0.73 -7.62 -5.14
CA GLY A 117 -0.48 -7.37 -4.36
C GLY A 117 -0.39 -7.91 -2.94
N SER A 118 -1.25 -7.39 -2.07
CA SER A 118 -1.49 -7.97 -0.75
C SER A 118 -2.36 -9.21 -0.85
N MET A 119 -2.43 -9.97 0.24
CA MET A 119 -3.56 -10.86 0.47
C MET A 119 -4.87 -10.05 0.55
N ALA A 120 -5.98 -10.68 0.18
CA ALA A 120 -7.30 -10.10 0.38
C ALA A 120 -7.64 -10.09 1.86
N VAL A 121 -8.19 -8.97 2.34
CA VAL A 121 -8.60 -8.78 3.73
C VAL A 121 -10.03 -8.26 3.80
N PRO A 122 -10.82 -8.66 4.81
CA PRO A 122 -12.13 -8.07 5.04
C PRO A 122 -12.00 -6.65 5.57
N ILE A 123 -12.99 -5.81 5.28
CA ILE A 123 -13.13 -4.50 5.92
C ILE A 123 -13.63 -4.74 7.36
N ARG A 124 -12.79 -4.46 8.36
CA ARG A 124 -13.12 -4.71 9.76
C ARG A 124 -13.92 -3.56 10.36
N ILE A 125 -14.96 -3.86 11.12
CA ILE A 125 -15.65 -2.86 11.95
C ILE A 125 -14.83 -2.67 13.22
N ASN A 126 -14.60 -1.42 13.63
CA ASN A 126 -13.90 -1.18 14.88
C ASN A 126 -14.95 -1.28 16.00
N ALA A 127 -15.02 -2.44 16.67
CA ALA A 127 -15.82 -2.56 17.88
C ALA A 127 -15.15 -1.69 18.95
N GLY A 128 -15.72 -0.50 19.18
CA GLY A 128 -15.24 0.46 20.16
C GLY A 128 -15.19 -0.07 21.58
#